data_AF-A0A855K862-F1
#
_entry.id   AF-A0A855K862-F1
#
_cell.length_a   1.000
_cell.length_b   1.000
_cell.length_c   1.000
_cell.angle_alpha   90.00
_cell.angle_beta   90.00
_cell.angle_gamma   90.00
#
_symmetry.space_group_name_H-M   'P 1'
#
loop_
_entity.id
_entity.type
_entity.pdbx_description
1 polymer ?
#
loop_
_entity_poly.entity_id
_entity_poly.type
_entity_poly.pdbx_seq_one_letter_code
_entity_poly.pdbx_strand_id
1 'polypeptide(L)'
;NIDFALLVDGLAAEREQGITIDVAYRFFATEKRKFIVADTPGHEQYTRNMVTGASTADSAVILIDARKGVLTQTRRHSFLVHLLRLG
;
A
#
# COMPACT_ATOMS: atom_id res chain seq x y z
N ASN A 1 -8.85 -23.76 3.07
CA ASN A 1 -7.78 -24.10 2.12
C ASN A 1 -7.15 -22.76 1.74
N ILE A 2 -5.96 -22.44 2.27
CA ILE A 2 -5.29 -21.16 1.97
C ILE A 2 -4.76 -21.29 0.55
N ASP A 3 -5.23 -20.44 -0.36
CA ASP A 3 -4.86 -20.51 -1.77
C ASP A 3 -3.52 -19.78 -1.98
N PHE A 4 -2.44 -20.56 -1.87
CA PHE A 4 -1.07 -20.07 -2.09
C PHE A 4 -0.79 -19.75 -3.57
N ALA A 5 -1.62 -20.22 -4.51
CA ALA A 5 -1.40 -19.98 -5.92
C ALA A 5 -1.58 -18.48 -6.25
N LEU A 6 -2.66 -17.86 -5.76
CA LEU A 6 -2.92 -16.43 -5.96
C LEU A 6 -1.79 -15.53 -5.41
N LEU A 7 -1.22 -15.90 -4.26
CA LEU A 7 -0.10 -15.15 -3.66
C LEU A 7 1.19 -15.29 -4.50
N VAL A 8 1.49 -16.50 -4.98
CA VAL A 8 2.66 -16.77 -5.82
C VAL A 8 2.52 -16.08 -7.19
N ASP A 9 1.32 -16.09 -7.76
CA ASP A 9 1.01 -15.41 -9.02
C ASP A 9 1.15 -13.89 -8.87
N GLY A 10 0.67 -13.33 -7.75
CA GLY A 10 0.87 -11.92 -7.40
C GLY A 10 2.35 -11.54 -7.38
N LEU A 11 3.18 -12.29 -6.65
CA LEU A 11 4.63 -12.05 -6.56
C LEU A 11 5.36 -12.18 -7.91
N ALA A 12 4.96 -13.13 -8.75
CA ALA A 12 5.53 -13.30 -10.08
C ALA A 12 5.19 -12.11 -10.99
N ALA A 13 3.92 -11.70 -11.00
CA ALA A 13 3.43 -10.57 -11.80
C ALA A 13 4.04 -9.22 -11.35
N GLU A 14 4.18 -9.01 -10.04
CA GLU A 14 4.86 -7.83 -9.49
C GLU A 14 6.29 -7.72 -10.01
N ARG A 15 7.04 -8.84 -9.98
CA ARG A 15 8.42 -8.88 -10.44
C ARG A 15 8.55 -8.64 -11.94
N GLU A 16 7.64 -9.21 -12.73
CA GLU A 16 7.63 -9.05 -14.19
C GLU A 16 7.33 -7.60 -14.59
N GLN A 17 6.35 -6.98 -13.94
CA GLN A 17 5.90 -5.62 -14.29
C GLN A 17 6.69 -4.53 -13.55
N GLY A 18 7.45 -4.87 -12.52
CA GLY A 18 8.19 -3.92 -11.69
C GLY A 18 7.27 -3.00 -10.88
N ILE A 19 6.10 -3.49 -10.47
CA ILE A 19 5.10 -2.73 -9.71
C ILE A 19 4.69 -3.49 -8.45
N THR A 20 4.14 -2.76 -7.48
CA THR A 20 3.43 -3.36 -6.34
C THR A 20 1.97 -3.62 -6.74
N ILE A 21 1.48 -4.84 -6.50
CA ILE A 21 0.12 -5.33 -6.78
C ILE A 21 -0.60 -5.65 -5.47
N ASP A 22 0.05 -6.41 -4.60
CA ASP A 22 -0.48 -6.81 -3.31
C ASP A 22 0.12 -5.99 -2.16
N VAL A 23 -0.49 -6.11 -0.98
CA VAL A 23 0.01 -5.43 0.21
C VAL A 23 1.15 -6.24 0.81
N ALA A 24 2.32 -5.62 0.94
CA ALA A 24 3.48 -6.23 1.58
C ALA A 24 3.67 -5.66 2.99
N TYR A 25 3.88 -6.53 3.99
CA TYR A 25 4.08 -6.12 5.38
C TYR A 25 5.53 -6.25 5.79
N ARG A 26 6.07 -5.19 6.40
CA ARG A 26 7.40 -5.16 7.03
C ARG A 26 7.27 -4.85 8.50
N PHE A 27 8.04 -5.54 9.32
CA PHE A 27 8.01 -5.41 10.77
C PHE A 27 9.35 -4.89 11.26
N PHE A 28 9.31 -3.86 12.09
CA PHE A 28 10.49 -3.39 12.80
C PHE A 28 10.13 -2.93 14.20
N ALA A 29 11.11 -2.83 15.08
CA ALA A 29 10.90 -2.38 16.44
C ALA A 29 11.99 -1.38 16.84
N THR A 30 11.61 -0.48 17.72
CA THR A 30 12.49 0.39 18.49
C THR A 30 12.41 -0.05 19.96
N GLU A 31 13.28 0.48 20.82
CA GLU A 31 13.23 0.21 22.27
C GLU A 31 11.86 0.55 22.90
N LYS A 32 11.14 1.54 22.33
CA LYS A 32 9.89 2.04 22.90
C LYS A 32 8.64 1.40 22.29
N ARG A 33 8.69 0.93 21.04
CA ARG A 33 7.49 0.55 20.25
C ARG A 33 7.82 -0.41 19.12
N LYS A 34 6.86 -1.26 18.76
CA LYS A 34 6.87 -2.08 17.53
C LYS A 34 6.08 -1.37 16.43
N PHE A 35 6.52 -1.53 15.19
CA PHE A 35 5.91 -0.92 14.02
C PHE A 35 5.65 -1.97 12.95
N ILE A 36 4.54 -1.80 12.25
CA ILE A 36 4.16 -2.57 11.07
C ILE A 36 4.02 -1.56 9.94
N VAL A 37 4.72 -1.79 8.83
CA VAL A 37 4.63 -0.97 7.62
C VAL A 37 3.94 -1.79 6.55
N ALA A 38 2.79 -1.32 6.09
CA ALA A 38 2.10 -1.84 4.92
C ALA A 38 2.54 -1.05 3.68
N ASP A 39 3.28 -1.69 2.79
CA ASP A 39 3.56 -1.19 1.44
C ASP A 39 2.38 -1.56 0.53
N THR A 40 1.78 -0.56 -0.11
CA THR A 40 0.49 -0.71 -0.80
C THR A 40 0.59 -0.27 -2.26
N PRO A 41 -0.18 -0.89 -3.18
CA PRO A 41 -0.05 -0.64 -4.59
C PRO A 41 -0.55 0.75 -5.00
N GLY A 42 0.09 1.31 -6.02
CA GLY A 42 -0.22 2.64 -6.51
C GLY A 42 -1.27 2.71 -7.64
N HIS A 43 -1.28 1.68 -8.49
CA HIS A 43 -2.05 1.68 -9.73
C HIS A 43 -3.56 1.63 -9.48
N GLU A 44 -4.32 2.25 -10.37
CA GLU A 44 -5.79 2.34 -10.25
C GLU A 44 -6.47 0.98 -10.11
N GLN A 45 -6.05 0.02 -10.91
CA GLN A 45 -6.58 -1.35 -10.88
C GLN A 45 -6.40 -2.06 -9.53
N TYR A 46 -5.47 -1.61 -8.68
CA TYR A 46 -5.19 -2.20 -7.37
C TYR A 46 -5.62 -1.30 -6.20
N THR A 47 -6.48 -0.31 -6.46
CA THR A 47 -7.00 0.59 -5.41
C THR A 47 -7.67 -0.18 -4.27
N ARG A 48 -8.33 -1.32 -4.55
CA ARG A 48 -8.94 -2.16 -3.51
C ARG A 48 -7.89 -2.74 -2.55
N ASN A 49 -6.78 -3.25 -3.08
CA ASN A 49 -5.69 -3.80 -2.28
C ASN A 49 -5.08 -2.71 -1.39
N MET A 50 -4.90 -1.50 -1.93
CA MET A 50 -4.46 -0.33 -1.15
C MET A 50 -5.41 -0.03 0.00
N VAL A 51 -6.72 0.02 -0.25
CA VAL A 51 -7.75 0.26 0.79
C VAL A 51 -7.70 -0.82 1.87
N THR A 52 -7.56 -2.10 1.49
CA THR A 52 -7.43 -3.21 2.44
C THR A 52 -6.22 -3.00 3.36
N GLY A 53 -5.04 -2.70 2.80
CA GLY A 53 -3.84 -2.43 3.59
C GLY A 53 -4.01 -1.21 4.51
N ALA A 54 -4.56 -0.12 3.98
CA ALA A 54 -4.76 1.13 4.72
C ALA A 54 -5.81 1.00 5.85
N SER A 55 -6.83 0.15 5.69
CA SER A 55 -7.94 0.01 6.65
C SER A 55 -7.55 -0.46 8.05
N THR A 56 -6.34 -1.00 8.21
CA THR A 56 -5.80 -1.48 9.50
C THR A 56 -4.67 -0.61 10.04
N ALA A 57 -4.33 0.47 9.33
CA ALA A 57 -3.27 1.38 9.73
C ALA A 57 -3.79 2.41 10.75
N ASP A 58 -2.87 2.97 11.54
CA ASP A 58 -3.17 4.11 12.41
C ASP A 58 -2.89 5.45 11.71
N SER A 59 -1.90 5.47 10.82
CA SER A 59 -1.45 6.65 10.06
C SER A 59 -1.03 6.24 8.64
N ALA A 60 -1.03 7.20 7.71
CA ALA A 60 -0.61 6.97 6.33
C ALA A 60 0.51 7.92 5.91
N VAL A 61 1.41 7.43 5.07
CA VAL A 61 2.46 8.24 4.43
C VAL A 61 2.21 8.26 2.93
N ILE A 62 2.11 9.45 2.34
CA ILE A 62 1.92 9.63 0.90
C ILE A 62 3.19 10.23 0.31
N LEU A 63 3.82 9.48 -0.60
CA LEU A 63 5.00 9.93 -1.32
C LEU A 63 4.61 10.67 -2.62
N ILE A 64 5.24 11.81 -2.87
CA ILE A 64 5.01 12.64 -4.06
C ILE A 64 6.36 12.94 -4.72
N ASP A 65 6.51 12.62 -6.00
CA ASP A 65 7.67 13.05 -6.79
C ASP A 65 7.59 14.56 -7.02
N ALA A 66 8.54 15.31 -6.47
CA ALA A 66 8.60 16.77 -6.55
C ALA A 66 8.61 17.31 -8.00
N ARG A 67 9.12 16.52 -8.97
CA ARG A 67 9.18 16.93 -10.38
C ARG A 67 7.82 16.80 -11.07
N LYS A 68 6.99 15.88 -10.61
CA LYS A 68 5.66 15.60 -11.19
C LYS A 68 4.54 16.29 -10.41
N GLY A 69 4.79 16.63 -9.14
CA GLY A 69 3.80 17.22 -8.25
C GLY A 69 2.65 16.27 -7.92
N VAL A 70 1.50 16.84 -7.56
CA VAL A 70 0.30 16.09 -7.15
C VAL A 70 -0.40 15.52 -8.38
N LEU A 71 -0.40 14.19 -8.50
CA LEU A 71 -1.07 13.46 -9.58
C LEU A 71 -2.47 13.00 -9.17
N THR A 72 -3.27 12.53 -10.13
CA THR A 72 -4.60 11.94 -9.88
C THR A 72 -4.55 10.83 -8.84
N GLN A 73 -3.55 9.96 -8.92
CA GLN A 73 -3.30 8.90 -7.95
C GLN A 73 -3.04 9.46 -6.54
N THR A 74 -2.22 10.50 -6.42
CA THR A 74 -1.95 11.18 -5.14
C THR A 74 -3.24 11.71 -4.52
N ARG A 75 -4.10 12.37 -5.31
CA ARG A 75 -5.39 12.89 -4.84
C ARG A 75 -6.32 11.77 -4.41
N ARG A 76 -6.43 10.70 -5.20
CA ARG A 76 -7.26 9.54 -4.89
C ARG A 76 -6.83 8.89 -3.57
N HIS A 77 -5.55 8.62 -3.38
CA HIS A 77 -5.06 7.98 -2.16
C HIS A 77 -5.23 8.89 -0.94
N SER A 78 -4.94 10.19 -1.08
CA SER A 78 -5.17 11.16 0.00
C SER A 78 -6.64 11.19 0.43
N PHE A 79 -7.56 11.16 -0.54
CA PHE A 79 -8.99 11.14 -0.27
C PHE A 79 -9.43 9.85 0.43
N LEU A 80 -8.97 8.69 -0.04
CA LEU A 80 -9.30 7.40 0.57
C LEU A 80 -8.76 7.29 2.00
N VAL A 81 -7.51 7.69 2.23
CA VAL A 81 -6.88 7.75 3.55
C VAL A 81 -7.68 8.65 4.50
N HIS A 82 -8.13 9.81 4.02
CA HIS A 82 -8.98 10.71 4.80
C HIS A 82 -10.32 10.07 5.17
N LEU A 83 -10.98 9.36 4.24
CA LEU A 83 -12.23 8.65 4.52
C LEU A 83 -12.06 7.52 5.54
N LEU A 84 -10.89 6.87 5.54
CA LEU A 84 -10.52 5.85 6.52
C LEU A 84 -10.14 6.43 7.89
N ARG A 85 -10.17 7.76 8.06
CA ARG A 85 -9.79 8.49 9.29
C ARG A 85 -8.34 8.26 9.72
N LEU A 86 -7.46 8.01 8.77
CA LEU A 86 -6.02 7.93 9.01
C LEU A 86 -5.46 9.35 9.13
N GLY A 87 -4.71 9.59 10.21
CA GLY A 87 -4.20 10.91 10.62
C GLY A 87 -2.69 10.95 10.76
#